data_AF-A0A937SWT6-F1
#
_entry.id   AF-A0A937SWT6-F1
#
_cell.length_a   1.000
_cell.length_b   1.000
_cell.length_c   1.000
_cell.angle_alpha   90.00
_cell.angle_beta   90.00
_cell.angle_gamma   90.00
#
_symmetry.space_group_name_H-M   'P 1'
#
loop_
_entity.id
_entity.type
_entity.pdbx_description
1 polymer ?
#
loop_
_entity_poly.entity_id
_entity_poly.type
_entity_poly.pdbx_seq_one_letter_code
_entity_poly.pdbx_strand_id
1 'polypeptide(L)'
;FHPHPAQKVDPGCTQEELIAGLEYLLFSDVRKKVPTLGRSVLLLHGLEDLIIPAAASEWLCDHLPEAQLALFENAGHALPTETILPVIHEFLS
;
A
#
# COMPACT_ATOMS: atom_id res chain seq x y z
N PHE A 1 14.26 3.85 21.26
CA PHE A 1 14.09 3.97 19.80
C PHE A 1 14.48 5.38 19.39
N HIS A 2 15.66 5.55 18.81
CA HIS A 2 16.02 6.82 18.18
C HIS A 2 15.41 6.80 16.77
N PRO A 3 14.45 7.68 16.46
CA PRO A 3 14.03 7.84 15.08
C PRO A 3 15.24 8.39 14.33
N HIS A 4 15.84 7.58 13.45
CA HIS A 4 16.68 8.14 12.40
C HIS A 4 15.78 9.12 11.63
N PRO A 5 16.11 10.42 11.55
CA PRO A 5 15.35 11.31 10.71
C PRO A 5 15.45 10.76 9.29
N ALA A 6 14.32 10.44 8.69
CA ALA A 6 14.26 10.06 7.29
C ALA A 6 14.91 11.20 6.49
N GLN A 7 16.10 10.95 5.95
CA GLN A 7 16.77 11.90 5.09
C GLN A 7 15.96 11.96 3.79
N LYS A 8 15.20 13.05 3.59
CA LYS A 8 14.27 13.23 2.45
C LYS A 8 14.97 13.42 1.10
N VAL A 9 16.29 13.24 1.05
CA VAL A 9 17.13 13.38 -0.13
C VAL A 9 18.04 12.18 -0.18
N ASP A 10 17.76 11.30 -1.15
CA ASP A 10 18.73 10.33 -1.62
C ASP A 10 19.66 11.08 -2.59
N PRO A 11 20.94 11.33 -2.24
CA PRO A 11 21.86 12.06 -3.09
C PRO A 11 22.15 11.36 -4.43
N GLY A 12 21.74 10.09 -4.59
CA GLY A 12 21.80 9.36 -5.85
C GLY A 12 20.57 9.54 -6.75
N CYS A 13 19.48 10.15 -6.27
CA CYS A 13 18.24 10.33 -7.03
C CYS A 13 18.20 11.73 -7.64
N THR A 14 18.24 11.78 -8.98
CA THR A 14 18.08 13.02 -9.75
C THR A 14 16.64 13.52 -9.69
N GLN A 15 16.45 14.82 -9.95
CA GLN A 15 15.11 15.40 -10.02
C GLN A 15 14.29 14.75 -11.15
N GLU A 16 14.94 14.41 -12.26
CA GLU A 16 14.34 13.72 -13.40
C GLU A 16 13.83 12.33 -13.02
N GLU A 17 14.57 11.57 -12.21
CA GLU A 17 14.13 10.27 -11.71
C GLU A 17 12.93 10.40 -10.76
N LEU A 18 12.90 11.42 -9.90
CA LEU A 18 11.75 11.69 -9.04
C LEU A 18 10.50 12.03 -9.86
N ILE A 19 10.65 12.88 -10.88
CA ILE A 19 9.55 13.22 -11.80
C ILE A 19 9.06 11.96 -12.52
N ALA A 20 9.98 11.16 -13.07
CA ALA A 20 9.62 9.91 -13.76
C ALA A 20 8.85 8.94 -12.84
N GLY A 21 9.22 8.85 -11.56
CA GLY A 21 8.50 8.05 -10.57
C GLY A 21 7.08 8.56 -10.31
N LEU A 22 6.91 9.88 -10.18
CA LEU A 22 5.59 10.49 -9.99
C LEU A 22 4.71 10.35 -11.23
N GLU A 23 5.27 10.53 -12.44
CA GLU A 23 4.56 10.29 -13.69
C GLU A 23 4.12 8.82 -13.81
N TYR A 24 5.00 7.89 -13.46
CA TYR A 24 4.66 6.47 -13.43
C TYR A 24 3.48 6.19 -12.49
N LEU A 25 3.51 6.71 -11.26
CA LEU A 25 2.41 6.53 -10.30
C LEU A 25 1.10 7.18 -10.79
N LEU A 26 1.20 8.34 -11.45
CA LEU A 26 0.03 9.08 -11.93
C LEU A 26 -0.66 8.42 -13.13
N PHE A 27 0.12 7.82 -14.04
CA PHE A 27 -0.39 7.30 -15.31
C PHE A 27 -0.50 5.78 -15.37
N SER A 28 0.11 5.04 -14.44
CA SER A 28 0.00 3.58 -14.41
C SER A 28 -1.41 3.16 -13.98
N ASP A 29 -2.09 2.41 -14.85
CA ASP A 29 -3.36 1.78 -14.53
C ASP A 29 -3.24 0.26 -14.67
N VAL A 30 -3.32 -0.44 -13.54
CA VAL A 30 -3.24 -1.90 -13.47
C VAL A 30 -4.59 -2.55 -13.13
N ARG A 31 -5.70 -1.79 -13.05
CA ARG A 31 -7.01 -2.31 -12.66
C ARG A 31 -7.48 -3.47 -13.52
N LYS A 32 -7.19 -3.44 -14.82
CA LYS A 32 -7.51 -4.54 -15.76
C LYS A 32 -6.79 -5.86 -15.45
N LYS A 33 -5.69 -5.82 -14.70
CA LYS A 33 -4.92 -7.01 -14.30
C LYS A 33 -5.43 -7.62 -12.99
N VAL A 34 -6.17 -6.86 -12.18
CA VAL A 34 -6.61 -7.28 -10.83
C VAL A 34 -7.39 -8.61 -10.86
N PRO A 35 -8.37 -8.84 -11.75
CA PRO A 35 -9.09 -10.10 -11.81
C PRO A 35 -8.23 -11.30 -12.27
N THR A 36 -7.02 -11.06 -12.77
CA THR A 36 -6.11 -12.11 -13.26
C THR A 36 -5.18 -12.66 -12.19
N LEU A 37 -5.19 -12.07 -10.98
CA LEU A 37 -4.37 -12.49 -9.85
C LEU A 37 -4.94 -13.76 -9.23
N GLY A 38 -4.46 -14.92 -9.69
CA GLY A 38 -4.93 -16.24 -9.24
C GLY A 38 -4.35 -16.72 -7.91
N ARG A 39 -3.98 -15.81 -7.00
CA ARG A 39 -3.48 -16.12 -5.65
C ARG A 39 -4.30 -15.34 -4.64
N SER A 40 -4.49 -15.89 -3.45
CA SER A 40 -5.09 -15.17 -2.33
C SER A 40 -4.29 -13.90 -2.01
N VAL A 41 -4.99 -12.79 -1.80
CA VAL A 41 -4.39 -11.48 -1.53
C VAL A 41 -4.87 -10.92 -0.19
N LEU A 42 -3.94 -10.49 0.64
CA LEU A 42 -4.23 -9.69 1.83
C LEU A 42 -4.03 -8.20 1.50
N LEU A 43 -5.08 -7.41 1.70
CA LEU A 43 -5.07 -5.96 1.61
C LEU A 43 -4.99 -5.38 3.02
N LEU A 44 -4.01 -4.51 3.25
CA LEU A 44 -3.81 -3.80 4.52
C LEU A 44 -3.97 -2.31 4.25
N HIS A 45 -4.84 -1.62 4.98
CA HIS A 45 -5.10 -0.20 4.73
C HIS A 45 -5.38 0.58 6.02
N GLY A 46 -4.74 1.74 6.18
CA GLY A 46 -5.00 2.65 7.29
C GLY A 46 -6.13 3.61 6.96
N LEU A 47 -7.15 3.72 7.84
CA LEU A 47 -8.34 4.54 7.57
C LEU A 47 -8.06 6.05 7.49
N GLU A 48 -6.89 6.49 7.96
CA GLU A 48 -6.45 7.90 7.92
C GLU A 48 -5.42 8.15 6.81
N ASP A 49 -5.31 7.27 5.81
CA ASP A 49 -4.43 7.46 4.66
C ASP A 49 -4.88 8.69 3.84
N LEU A 50 -4.01 9.72 3.80
CA LEU A 50 -4.24 10.98 3.09
C LEU A 50 -3.78 10.94 1.63
N ILE A 51 -3.10 9.87 1.20
CA ILE A 51 -2.57 9.69 -0.16
C ILE A 51 -3.50 8.78 -0.96
N ILE A 52 -3.90 7.64 -0.38
CA ILE A 52 -4.75 6.64 -1.04
C ILE A 52 -6.03 6.48 -0.21
N PRO A 53 -7.24 6.70 -0.76
CA PRO A 53 -8.47 6.51 -0.01
C PRO A 53 -8.75 5.03 0.25
N ALA A 54 -9.35 4.69 1.39
CA ALA A 54 -9.76 3.32 1.75
C ALA A 54 -10.64 2.64 0.71
N ALA A 55 -11.47 3.42 0.02
CA ALA A 55 -12.29 2.96 -1.10
C ALA A 55 -11.49 2.29 -2.23
N ALA A 56 -10.19 2.61 -2.40
CA ALA A 56 -9.34 1.93 -3.36
C ALA A 56 -9.05 0.48 -2.94
N SER A 57 -8.82 0.24 -1.65
CA SER A 57 -8.64 -1.12 -1.10
C SER A 57 -9.95 -1.89 -1.05
N GLU A 58 -11.08 -1.23 -0.77
CA GLU A 58 -12.41 -1.82 -0.88
C GLU A 58 -12.69 -2.28 -2.32
N TRP A 59 -12.44 -1.40 -3.31
CA TRP A 59 -12.57 -1.76 -4.72
C TRP A 59 -11.69 -2.94 -5.10
N LEU A 60 -10.43 -2.99 -4.63
CA LEU A 60 -9.56 -4.14 -4.87
C LEU A 60 -10.14 -5.41 -4.27
N CYS A 61 -10.67 -5.37 -3.04
CA CYS A 61 -11.27 -6.52 -2.38
C CYS A 61 -12.46 -7.07 -3.18
N ASP A 62 -13.27 -6.18 -3.77
CA ASP A 62 -14.43 -6.56 -4.59
C ASP A 62 -14.05 -7.15 -5.97
N HIS A 63 -12.85 -6.84 -6.48
CA HIS A 63 -12.44 -7.19 -7.86
C HIS A 63 -11.34 -8.26 -7.92
N LEU A 64 -10.71 -8.58 -6.79
CA LEU A 64 -9.76 -9.68 -6.69
C LEU A 64 -10.51 -11.02 -6.60
N PRO A 65 -9.98 -12.10 -7.22
CA PRO A 65 -10.62 -13.41 -7.16
C PRO A 65 -10.75 -13.97 -5.74
N GLU A 66 -9.72 -13.77 -4.92
CA GLU A 66 -9.67 -14.16 -3.52
C GLU A 66 -8.93 -13.09 -2.73
N ALA A 67 -9.65 -12.34 -1.89
CA ALA A 67 -9.06 -11.27 -1.10
C ALA A 67 -9.61 -11.21 0.32
N GLN A 68 -8.75 -10.76 1.24
CA GLN A 68 -9.10 -10.34 2.59
C GLN A 68 -8.66 -8.89 2.77
N LEU A 69 -9.50 -8.08 3.43
CA LEU A 69 -9.22 -6.67 3.68
C LEU A 69 -9.17 -6.42 5.19
N ALA A 70 -8.04 -5.90 5.67
CA ALA A 70 -7.88 -5.40 7.03
C ALA A 70 -7.74 -3.88 7.01
N LEU A 71 -8.67 -3.22 7.71
CA LEU A 71 -8.70 -1.77 7.90
C LEU A 71 -8.21 -1.43 9.30
N PHE A 72 -7.31 -0.46 9.41
CA PHE A 72 -6.70 -0.06 10.68
C PHE A 72 -7.15 1.36 11.05
N GLU A 73 -7.85 1.50 12.18
CA GLU A 73 -8.15 2.80 12.78
C GLU A 73 -6.88 3.47 13.31
N ASN A 74 -6.85 4.80 13.33
CA ASN A 74 -5.71 5.59 13.82
C ASN A 74 -4.39 5.31 13.08
N ALA A 75 -4.48 4.81 11.85
CA ALA A 75 -3.33 4.52 10.99
C ALA A 75 -3.52 5.18 9.63
N GLY A 76 -2.46 5.82 9.13
CA GLY A 76 -2.42 6.43 7.81
C GLY A 76 -1.72 5.57 6.77
N HIS A 77 -1.10 6.22 5.78
CA HIS A 77 -0.40 5.54 4.67
C HIS A 77 0.72 4.59 5.12
N ALA A 78 1.52 5.04 6.09
CA ALA A 78 2.64 4.27 6.62
C ALA A 78 2.18 3.41 7.79
N LEU A 79 1.80 2.16 7.52
CA LEU A 79 1.38 1.21 8.54
C LEU A 79 2.57 0.73 9.39
N PRO A 80 2.53 0.88 10.73
CA PRO A 80 3.56 0.33 11.61
C PRO A 80 3.60 -1.19 11.57
N THR A 81 4.79 -1.78 11.51
CA THR A 81 4.98 -3.24 11.41
C THR A 81 4.30 -3.97 12.56
N GLU A 82 4.41 -3.46 13.79
CA GLU A 82 3.79 -4.04 14.98
C GLU A 82 2.26 -4.15 14.89
N THR A 83 1.63 -3.28 14.11
CA THR A 83 0.17 -3.25 13.92
C THR A 83 -0.27 -4.30 12.92
N ILE A 84 0.50 -4.49 11.85
CA ILE A 84 0.11 -5.37 10.73
C ILE A 84 0.61 -6.82 10.90
N LEU A 85 1.68 -7.03 11.66
CA LEU A 85 2.36 -8.33 11.77
C LEU A 85 1.43 -9.46 12.25
N PRO A 86 0.55 -9.28 13.26
CA PRO A 86 -0.38 -10.33 13.67
C PRO A 86 -1.33 -10.74 12.54
N VAL A 87 -1.85 -9.78 11.77
CA VAL A 87 -2.77 -10.02 10.65
C VAL A 87 -2.07 -10.77 9.52
N ILE A 88 -0.81 -10.41 9.23
CA ILE A 88 0.02 -11.12 8.25
C ILE A 88 0.22 -12.59 8.68
N HIS A 89 0.52 -12.83 9.96
CA HIS A 89 0.68 -14.20 10.46
C HIS A 89 -0.60 -15.02 10.36
N GLU A 90 -1.76 -14.44 10.70
CA GLU A 90 -3.05 -15.10 10.55
C GLU A 90 -3.34 -15.47 9.09
N PHE A 91 -3.08 -14.55 8.16
CA PHE A 91 -3.30 -14.79 6.73
C PHE A 91 -2.38 -15.88 6.12
N LEU A 92 -1.16 -16.02 6.66
CA LEU A 92 -0.17 -16.98 6.16
C LEU A 92 -0.23 -18.36 6.81
N SER A 93 -1.03 -18.53 7.87
CA SER A 93 -1.17 -19.79 8.61
C SER A 93 -2.14 -20.75 7.93
#